data_AF-A0A6B3EVW7-F1
#
_entry.id   AF-A0A6B3EVW7-F1
#
_cell.length_a   1.000
_cell.length_b   1.000
_cell.length_c   1.000
_cell.angle_alpha   90.00
_cell.angle_beta   90.00
_cell.angle_gamma   90.00
#
_symmetry.space_group_name_H-M   'P 1'
#
loop_
_entity.id
_entity.type
_entity.pdbx_description
1 polymer ?
#
loop_
_entity_poly.entity_id
_entity_poly.type
_entity_poly.pdbx_seq_one_letter_code
_entity_poly.pdbx_strand_id
1 'polypeptide(L)'
;VHVTDVTNASRTLLMNLRTLEWDDKICASIGVPKSVLPEIRSSAEVYGEVKGGLLGDVLGGIPVASALGDQQAALFGQTCFAEGEAKSTYGTGTF
;
A
#
# COMPACT_ATOMS: atom_id res chain seq x y z
N VAL A 1 2.25 13.26 5.92
CA VAL A 1 2.78 11.91 6.19
C VAL A 1 3.10 11.26 4.85
N HIS A 2 4.25 10.60 4.69
CA HIS A 2 4.63 9.92 3.44
C HIS A 2 4.72 8.41 3.70
N VAL A 3 3.64 7.70 3.40
CA VAL A 3 3.45 6.28 3.75
C VAL A 3 2.88 5.49 2.58
N THR A 4 3.10 4.18 2.60
CA THR A 4 2.50 3.20 1.68
C THR A 4 2.12 1.96 2.48
N ASP A 5 1.16 1.18 1.99
CA ASP A 5 0.79 -0.06 2.63
C ASP A 5 1.61 -1.26 2.12
N VAL A 6 1.59 -2.36 2.87
CA VAL A 6 2.34 -3.59 2.54
C VAL A 6 1.98 -4.17 1.17
N THR A 7 0.74 -4.01 0.71
CA THR A 7 0.31 -4.58 -0.57
C THR A 7 0.93 -3.83 -1.74
N ASN A 8 0.96 -2.49 -1.69
CA ASN A 8 1.62 -1.69 -2.72
C ASN A 8 3.16 -1.79 -2.64
N ALA A 9 3.73 -1.76 -1.43
CA ALA A 9 5.17 -1.96 -1.21
C ALA A 9 5.67 -3.29 -1.78
N SER A 10 4.89 -4.38 -1.65
CA SER A 10 5.24 -5.70 -2.20
C SER A 10 5.44 -5.74 -3.72
N ARG A 11 4.90 -4.76 -4.45
CA ARG A 11 4.98 -4.68 -5.93
C ARG A 11 6.21 -3.95 -6.44
N THR A 12 6.99 -3.35 -5.55
CA THR A 12 8.20 -2.58 -5.89
C THR A 12 9.43 -3.45 -6.10
N LEU A 13 9.39 -4.71 -5.65
CA LEU A 13 10.54 -5.60 -5.50
C LEU A 13 11.59 -5.12 -4.48
N LEU A 14 11.34 -4.00 -3.78
CA LEU A 14 12.27 -3.43 -2.78
C LEU A 14 11.93 -3.84 -1.34
N MET A 15 10.72 -4.34 -1.09
CA MET A 15 10.28 -4.75 0.25
C MET A 15 10.71 -6.19 0.55
N ASN A 16 11.29 -6.39 1.74
CA ASN A 16 11.53 -7.71 2.28
C ASN A 16 10.21 -8.33 2.76
N LEU A 17 9.81 -9.47 2.18
CA LEU A 17 8.51 -10.09 2.47
C LEU A 17 8.42 -10.71 3.88
N ARG A 18 9.54 -10.90 4.58
CA ARG A 18 9.56 -11.45 5.95
C ARG A 18 9.46 -10.35 7.00
N THR A 19 10.17 -9.24 6.80
CA THR A 19 10.20 -8.13 7.76
C THR A 19 9.20 -7.03 7.45
N LEU A 20 8.70 -6.96 6.20
CA LEU A 20 7.83 -5.90 5.68
C LEU A 20 8.49 -4.51 5.67
N GLU A 21 9.82 -4.49 5.60
CA GLU A 21 10.62 -3.28 5.52
C GLU A 21 11.32 -3.18 4.15
N TRP A 22 11.77 -1.98 3.78
CA TRP A 22 12.64 -1.81 2.61
C TRP A 22 13.97 -2.54 2.81
N ASP A 23 14.31 -3.43 1.88
CA ASP A 23 15.53 -4.23 1.93
C ASP A 23 16.75 -3.39 1.51
N ASP A 24 17.70 -3.23 2.44
CA ASP A 24 18.88 -2.39 2.22
C ASP A 24 19.74 -2.86 1.04
N LYS A 25 19.85 -4.18 0.84
CA LYS A 25 20.71 -4.74 -0.21
C LYS A 25 20.10 -4.53 -1.58
N ILE A 26 18.78 -4.71 -1.70
CA ILE A 26 18.06 -4.47 -2.96
C ILE A 26 18.01 -2.98 -3.28
N CYS A 27 17.73 -2.12 -2.29
CA CYS A 27 17.76 -0.68 -2.49
C CYS A 27 19.14 -0.21 -2.97
N ALA A 28 20.22 -0.69 -2.34
CA ALA A 28 21.58 -0.36 -2.74
C ALA A 28 21.94 -0.87 -4.14
N SER A 29 21.51 -2.08 -4.53
CA SER A 29 21.84 -2.65 -5.85
C SER A 29 21.16 -1.92 -7.01
N ILE A 30 19.97 -1.38 -6.79
CA ILE A 30 19.21 -0.60 -7.79
C ILE A 30 19.54 0.90 -7.71
N GLY A 31 20.26 1.32 -6.66
CA GLY A 31 20.66 2.72 -6.46
C GLY A 31 19.54 3.61 -5.93
N VAL A 32 18.60 3.06 -5.17
CA VAL A 32 17.47 3.77 -4.58
C VAL A 32 17.77 4.12 -3.11
N PRO A 33 17.85 5.41 -2.74
CA PRO A 33 18.00 5.80 -1.33
C PRO A 33 16.73 5.49 -0.54
N LYS A 34 16.83 4.79 0.60
CA LYS A 34 15.66 4.51 1.46
C LYS A 34 14.97 5.77 1.99
N SER A 35 15.70 6.88 2.12
CA SER A 35 15.16 8.15 2.60
C SER A 35 14.11 8.77 1.68
N VAL A 36 14.06 8.39 0.40
CA VAL A 36 13.03 8.86 -0.54
C VAL A 36 11.82 7.94 -0.60
N LEU A 37 11.91 6.73 -0.02
CA LEU A 37 10.82 5.77 -0.02
C LEU A 37 9.80 6.13 1.08
N PRO A 38 8.50 5.89 0.86
CA PRO A 38 7.49 6.05 1.91
C PRO A 38 7.70 5.05 3.03
N GLU A 39 7.32 5.40 4.26
CA GLU A 39 7.30 4.42 5.35
C GLU A 39 6.23 3.35 5.07
N ILE A 40 6.58 2.07 5.26
CA ILE A 40 5.64 0.96 5.08
C ILE A 40 4.78 0.84 6.35
N ARG A 41 3.47 0.79 6.16
CA ARG A 41 2.44 0.77 7.20
C ARG A 41 1.43 -0.36 6.94
N SER A 42 0.63 -0.70 7.95
CA SER A 42 -0.46 -1.69 7.81
C SER A 42 -1.47 -1.20 6.77
N SER A 43 -2.11 -2.11 6.03
CA SER A 43 -3.16 -1.74 5.05
C SER A 43 -4.42 -1.13 5.68
N ALA A 44 -4.60 -1.31 7.00
CA ALA A 44 -5.73 -0.78 7.76
C ALA A 44 -5.25 -0.25 9.12
N GLU A 45 -4.90 1.03 9.15
CA GLU A 45 -4.63 1.80 10.36
C GLU A 45 -4.79 3.30 10.06
N VAL A 46 -5.00 4.13 11.08
CA VAL A 46 -5.09 5.59 10.90
C VAL A 46 -3.69 6.16 10.62
N TYR A 47 -3.42 6.52 9.37
CA TYR A 47 -2.15 7.15 8.97
C TYR A 47 -2.07 8.62 9.34
N GLY A 48 -3.23 9.25 9.50
CA GLY A 48 -3.37 10.66 9.81
C GLY A 48 -4.78 11.16 9.52
N GLU A 49 -4.95 12.47 9.62
CA GLU A 49 -6.22 13.16 9.37
C GLU A 49 -6.05 14.18 8.24
N VAL A 50 -7.12 14.43 7.51
CA VAL A 50 -7.14 15.49 6.49
C VAL A 50 -6.93 16.85 7.15
N LYS A 51 -5.96 17.61 6.64
CA LYS A 51 -5.57 18.94 7.16
C LYS A 51 -5.21 19.89 6.02
N GLY A 52 -5.57 21.16 6.18
CA GLY A 52 -5.16 22.26 5.31
C GLY A 52 -5.83 22.30 3.93
N GLY A 53 -5.80 23.48 3.31
CA GLY A 53 -6.40 23.75 2.00
C GLY A 53 -7.92 23.54 1.96
N LEU A 54 -8.50 23.61 0.75
CA LEU A 54 -9.94 23.49 0.54
C LEU A 54 -10.51 22.15 1.04
N LEU A 55 -9.73 21.06 0.94
CA LEU A 55 -10.13 19.76 1.49
C LEU A 55 -10.16 19.80 3.03
N GLY A 56 -9.24 20.48 3.68
CA GLY A 56 -9.23 20.65 5.13
C GLY A 56 -10.41 21.46 5.64
N ASP A 57 -10.89 22.44 4.88
CA ASP A 57 -12.05 23.24 5.26
C ASP A 57 -13.37 22.43 5.26
N VAL A 58 -13.45 21.40 4.41
CA VAL A 58 -14.66 20.56 4.24
C VAL A 58 -14.56 19.23 4.99
N LEU A 59 -13.38 18.61 5.00
CA LEU A 59 -13.12 17.24 5.49
C LEU A 59 -12.12 17.22 6.66
N GLY A 60 -11.79 18.38 7.23
CA GLY A 60 -10.81 18.50 8.31
C GLY A 60 -11.08 17.54 9.47
N GLY A 61 -10.04 16.84 9.91
CA GLY A 61 -10.13 15.88 11.00
C GLY A 61 -10.67 14.49 10.61
N ILE A 62 -11.15 14.30 9.38
CA ILE A 62 -11.54 12.96 8.91
C ILE A 62 -10.28 12.08 8.77
N PRO A 63 -10.27 10.87 9.34
CA PRO A 63 -9.11 9.99 9.31
C PRO A 63 -8.91 9.38 7.91
N VAL A 64 -7.65 9.33 7.49
CA VAL A 64 -7.18 8.48 6.39
C VAL A 64 -6.71 7.17 6.99
N ALA A 65 -7.53 6.12 6.86
CA ALA A 65 -7.43 4.92 7.69
C ALA A 65 -7.13 3.60 6.95
N SER A 66 -6.99 3.63 5.62
CA SER A 66 -6.65 2.44 4.86
C SER A 66 -6.01 2.78 3.52
N ALA A 67 -5.19 1.86 3.04
CA ALA A 67 -4.62 1.88 1.70
C ALA A 67 -4.35 0.44 1.28
N LEU A 68 -4.71 0.11 0.04
CA LEU A 68 -4.47 -1.19 -0.57
C LEU A 68 -4.18 -0.98 -2.05
N GLY A 69 -3.24 -1.75 -2.59
CA GLY A 69 -3.07 -1.96 -4.01
C GLY A 69 -4.34 -2.55 -4.62
N ASP A 70 -4.65 -2.15 -5.84
CA ASP A 70 -5.89 -2.46 -6.53
C ASP A 70 -6.20 -3.97 -6.65
N GLN A 71 -5.20 -4.79 -6.96
CA GLN A 71 -5.35 -6.23 -7.11
C GLN A 71 -5.68 -6.89 -5.76
N GLN A 72 -4.98 -6.52 -4.70
CA GLN A 72 -5.24 -7.02 -3.35
C GLN A 72 -6.56 -6.51 -2.79
N ALA A 73 -6.93 -5.25 -3.06
CA ALA A 73 -8.22 -4.69 -2.72
C ALA A 73 -9.36 -5.45 -3.43
N ALA A 74 -9.19 -5.77 -4.72
CA ALA A 74 -10.18 -6.54 -5.48
C ALA A 74 -10.30 -7.99 -4.98
N LEU A 75 -9.19 -8.63 -4.63
CA LEU A 75 -9.19 -9.97 -4.03
C LEU A 75 -9.94 -9.96 -2.68
N PHE A 76 -9.62 -9.00 -1.81
CA PHE A 76 -10.28 -8.83 -0.52
C PHE A 76 -11.77 -8.50 -0.66
N GLY A 77 -12.12 -7.59 -1.57
CA GLY A 77 -13.51 -7.20 -1.85
C GLY A 77 -14.37 -8.34 -2.41
N GLN A 78 -13.75 -9.33 -3.06
CA GLN A 78 -14.41 -10.55 -3.53
C GLN A 78 -14.46 -11.66 -2.46
N THR A 79 -14.15 -11.31 -1.21
CA THR A 79 -14.16 -12.22 -0.05
C THR A 79 -13.19 -13.40 -0.15
N CYS A 80 -12.13 -13.27 -0.93
CA CYS A 80 -11.07 -14.28 -1.03
C CYS A 80 -10.09 -14.13 0.14
N PHE A 81 -10.41 -14.72 1.28
CA PHE A 81 -9.64 -14.63 2.52
C PHE A 81 -8.80 -15.87 2.83
N ALA A 82 -9.11 -17.01 2.22
CA ALA A 82 -8.44 -18.26 2.46
C ALA A 82 -7.41 -18.58 1.37
N GLU A 83 -6.38 -19.33 1.76
CA GLU A 83 -5.42 -19.89 0.83
C GLU A 83 -6.13 -20.79 -0.20
N GLY A 84 -5.76 -20.65 -1.47
CA GLY A 84 -6.39 -21.37 -2.58
C GLY A 84 -7.59 -20.64 -3.21
N GLU A 85 -8.10 -19.58 -2.59
CA GLU A 85 -9.08 -18.70 -3.22
C GLU A 85 -8.41 -17.78 -4.24
N ALA A 86 -9.10 -17.53 -5.34
CA ALA A 86 -8.60 -16.70 -6.42
C ALA A 86 -9.71 -15.80 -6.96
N LYS A 87 -9.31 -14.58 -7.30
CA LYS A 87 -10.12 -13.63 -8.05
C LYS A 87 -9.38 -13.32 -9.34
N SER A 88 -10.10 -13.23 -10.45
CA SER A 88 -9.56 -12.77 -11.72
C SER A 88 -10.52 -11.78 -12.38
N THR A 89 -10.01 -10.65 -12.86
CA THR A 89 -10.79 -9.69 -13.65
C THR A 89 -10.51 -9.91 -15.14
N TYR A 90 -11.56 -10.20 -15.90
CA TYR A 90 -11.50 -10.35 -17.35
C TYR A 90 -11.85 -9.03 -18.03
N GLY A 91 -10.84 -8.35 -18.57
CA GLY A 91 -10.98 -7.16 -19.41
C GLY A 91 -10.12 -7.27 -20.66
N THR A 92 -9.62 -6.14 -21.17
CA THR A 92 -8.60 -6.16 -22.25
C THR A 92 -7.30 -6.82 -21.80
N GLY A 93 -6.98 -6.75 -20.50
CA GLY A 93 -5.98 -7.57 -19.82
C GLY A 93 -6.62 -8.37 -18.68
N THR A 94 -5.88 -9.36 -18.16
CA THR A 94 -6.33 -10.25 -17.09
C THR A 94 -5.31 -10.31 -15.97
N PHE A 95 -5.81 -10.21 -14.74
CA PHE A 95 -5.06 -10.27 -13.49
C PHE A 95 -5.95 -10.86 -12.40
#